data_AF-A0A6A5VKJ1-F1
#
_entry.id   AF-A0A6A5VKJ1-F1
#
_cell.length_a   1.000
_cell.length_b   1.000
_cell.length_c   1.000
_cell.angle_alpha   90.00
_cell.angle_beta   90.00
_cell.angle_gamma   90.00
#
_symmetry.space_group_name_H-M   'P 1'
#
loop_
_entity.id
_entity.type
_entity.pdbx_description
1 polymer ?
#
loop_
_entity_poly.entity_id
_entity_poly.type
_entity_poly.pdbx_seq_one_letter_code
_entity_poly.pdbx_strand_id
1 'polypeptide(L)'
;LVAADSDIYRVQEVDNTLIPGSEGLGVYELWAVFHGEPDCGQVLKTPYWANSADVSKEKIGVHCADGKVCYANDAENVKILEMNFHAKEPNVFHWSMSTVSIYKDRGWKMYSLQGNISGSCYPDKGDTFTCANVGGVAIRKVDGVRMFRCKTSFTA
;
A
#
# COMPACT_ATOMS: atom_id res chain seq x y z
N LEU A 1 20.29 11.74 -7.68
CA LEU A 1 19.48 11.29 -6.53
C LEU A 1 19.70 9.79 -6.37
N VAL A 2 19.98 9.31 -5.16
CA VAL A 2 20.08 7.88 -4.86
C VAL A 2 18.66 7.35 -4.78
N ALA A 3 18.33 6.32 -5.56
CA ALA A 3 17.04 5.64 -5.45
C ALA A 3 16.99 4.90 -4.11
N ALA A 4 15.92 5.09 -3.34
CA ALA A 4 15.66 4.33 -2.14
C ALA A 4 14.84 3.08 -2.51
N ASP A 5 15.05 2.00 -1.76
CA ASP A 5 14.20 0.82 -1.85
C ASP A 5 12.91 1.09 -1.07
N SER A 6 11.78 0.99 -1.76
CA SER A 6 10.44 1.07 -1.19
C SER A 6 9.69 -0.21 -1.50
N ASP A 7 9.05 -0.80 -0.50
CA ASP A 7 8.34 -2.06 -0.61
C ASP A 7 6.84 -1.82 -0.44
N ILE A 8 6.05 -2.31 -1.39
CA ILE A 8 4.59 -2.19 -1.42
C ILE A 8 3.99 -3.52 -0.95
N TYR A 9 3.13 -3.44 0.06
CA TYR A 9 2.51 -4.58 0.71
C TYR A 9 1.00 -4.56 0.50
N ARG A 10 0.42 -5.75 0.30
CA ARG A 10 -1.00 -6.00 0.59
C ARG A 10 -1.11 -6.30 2.07
N VAL A 11 -2.08 -5.69 2.72
CA VAL A 11 -2.27 -5.74 4.17
C VAL A 11 -3.68 -6.20 4.49
N GLN A 12 -3.81 -7.13 5.43
CA GLN A 12 -5.07 -7.50 6.05
C GLN A 12 -5.08 -6.97 7.47
N GLU A 13 -6.01 -6.07 7.78
CA GLU A 13 -6.20 -5.52 9.12
C GLU A 13 -7.47 -6.11 9.73
N VAL A 14 -7.31 -6.66 10.94
CA VAL A 14 -8.41 -7.13 11.79
C VAL A 14 -8.52 -6.18 12.97
N ASP A 15 -9.67 -5.51 13.08
CA ASP A 15 -9.92 -4.52 14.12
C ASP A 15 -11.33 -4.73 14.72
N ASN A 16 -11.42 -4.70 16.05
CA ASN A 16 -12.66 -4.82 16.81
C ASN A 16 -13.11 -3.49 17.45
N THR A 17 -12.41 -2.39 17.18
CA THR A 17 -12.62 -1.07 17.80
C THR A 17 -13.32 -0.06 16.88
N LEU A 18 -13.32 -0.29 15.56
CA LEU A 18 -13.84 0.67 14.58
C LEU A 18 -15.37 0.81 14.59
N ILE A 19 -16.10 -0.09 15.25
CA ILE A 19 -17.56 0.00 15.40
C ILE A 19 -17.91 -0.16 16.90
N PRO A 20 -18.17 0.95 17.62
CA PRO A 20 -18.63 0.90 19.00
C PRO A 20 -19.96 0.13 19.08
N GLY A 21 -19.95 -1.02 19.77
CA GLY A 21 -21.15 -1.84 19.99
C GLY A 21 -21.40 -2.97 18.99
N SER A 22 -20.49 -3.25 18.05
CA SER A 22 -20.56 -4.49 17.27
C SER A 22 -19.79 -5.62 17.94
N GLU A 23 -20.40 -6.79 18.05
CA GLU A 23 -19.73 -8.04 18.48
C GLU A 23 -18.84 -8.67 17.37
N GLY A 24 -18.62 -7.94 16.26
CA GLY A 24 -17.94 -8.45 15.07
C GLY A 24 -16.51 -7.93 14.91
N LEU A 25 -15.63 -8.78 14.39
CA LEU A 25 -14.31 -8.38 13.90
C LEU A 25 -14.44 -7.81 12.48
N GLY A 26 -14.04 -6.56 12.28
CA GLY A 26 -13.86 -6.00 10.94
C GLY A 26 -12.60 -6.57 10.32
N VAL A 27 -12.69 -7.08 9.08
CA VAL A 27 -11.52 -7.52 8.30
C VAL A 27 -11.43 -6.62 7.07
N TYR A 28 -10.29 -5.94 6.92
CA TYR A 28 -10.05 -4.97 5.87
C TYR A 28 -8.85 -5.38 5.03
N GLU A 29 -9.02 -5.40 3.71
CA GLU A 29 -7.95 -5.62 2.73
C GLU A 29 -7.47 -4.26 2.21
N LEU A 30 -6.22 -3.94 2.53
CA LEU A 30 -5.61 -2.63 2.40
C LEU A 30 -4.23 -2.75 1.73
N TRP A 31 -3.62 -1.61 1.46
CA TRP A 31 -2.27 -1.49 0.95
C TRP A 31 -1.44 -0.61 1.86
N ALA A 32 -0.15 -0.93 1.97
CA ALA A 32 0.84 -0.15 2.69
C ALA A 32 2.10 -0.03 1.87
N VAL A 33 2.89 1.01 2.13
CA VAL A 33 4.20 1.16 1.53
C VAL A 33 5.20 1.54 2.59
N PHE A 34 6.36 0.88 2.55
CA PHE A 34 7.43 1.05 3.53
C PHE A 34 8.76 1.30 2.84
N HIS A 35 9.70 1.89 3.56
CA HIS A 35 11.10 1.94 3.16
C HIS A 35 11.84 0.71 3.65
N GLY A 36 11.96 -0.29 2.77
CA GLY A 36 12.44 -1.61 3.13
C GLY A 36 11.47 -2.37 4.03
N GLU A 37 12.03 -3.27 4.85
CA GLU A 37 11.26 -4.21 5.66
C GLU A 37 10.78 -3.53 6.95
N PRO A 38 9.47 -3.49 7.21
CA PRO A 38 8.95 -2.75 8.36
C PRO A 38 9.02 -3.56 9.65
N ASP A 39 9.29 -2.87 10.77
CA ASP A 39 9.02 -3.41 12.10
C ASP A 39 7.56 -3.15 12.55
N CYS A 40 7.10 -3.83 13.60
CA CYS A 40 5.72 -3.66 14.06
C CYS A 40 5.37 -2.27 14.59
N GLY A 41 6.36 -1.50 15.07
CA GLY A 41 6.17 -0.11 15.45
C GLY A 41 5.88 0.77 14.24
N GLN A 42 6.53 0.51 13.10
CA GLN A 42 6.27 1.17 11.83
C GLN A 42 4.91 0.74 11.25
N VAL A 43 4.63 -0.58 11.20
CA VAL A 43 3.36 -1.12 10.70
C VAL A 43 2.17 -0.45 11.41
N LEU A 44 2.17 -0.40 12.74
CA LEU A 44 1.03 0.14 13.49
C LEU A 44 0.84 1.68 13.36
N LYS A 45 1.82 2.40 12.83
CA LYS A 45 1.78 3.87 12.65
C LYS A 45 1.64 4.29 11.18
N THR A 46 1.81 3.38 10.26
CA THR A 46 1.81 3.66 8.81
C THR A 46 0.37 3.83 8.30
N PRO A 47 0.11 4.80 7.41
CA PRO A 47 -1.17 4.91 6.73
C PRO A 47 -1.47 3.69 5.85
N TYR A 48 -2.74 3.34 5.77
CA TYR A 48 -3.23 2.27 4.91
C TYR A 48 -4.20 2.82 3.86
N TRP A 49 -4.17 2.24 2.67
CA TRP A 49 -5.01 2.66 1.54
C TRP A 49 -5.90 1.53 1.07
N ALA A 50 -7.19 1.80 0.93
CA ALA A 50 -8.17 0.83 0.44
C ALA A 50 -8.07 0.65 -1.08
N ASN A 51 -8.56 -0.50 -1.54
CA ASN A 51 -8.83 -0.74 -2.94
C ASN A 51 -9.90 0.24 -3.47
N SER A 52 -9.71 0.75 -4.68
CA SER A 52 -10.66 1.62 -5.37
C SER A 52 -10.87 1.18 -6.82
N ALA A 53 -12.09 1.38 -7.31
CA ALA A 53 -12.41 1.19 -8.73
C ALA A 53 -11.78 2.27 -9.61
N ASP A 54 -11.41 3.42 -9.03
CA ASP A 54 -10.83 4.55 -9.75
C ASP A 54 -10.01 5.41 -8.77
N VAL A 55 -8.77 5.70 -9.13
CA VAL A 55 -7.85 6.54 -8.35
C VAL A 55 -7.41 7.78 -9.13
N SER A 56 -8.14 8.13 -10.20
CA SER A 56 -7.86 9.33 -10.98
C SER A 56 -8.20 10.61 -10.20
N LYS A 57 -7.50 11.69 -10.54
CA LYS A 57 -7.69 13.03 -9.95
C LYS A 57 -7.50 13.00 -8.42
N GLU A 58 -8.54 13.35 -7.67
CA GLU A 58 -8.51 13.46 -6.20
C GLU A 58 -8.93 12.17 -5.48
N LYS A 59 -9.20 11.08 -6.21
CA LYS A 59 -9.66 9.82 -5.61
C LYS A 59 -8.49 9.05 -5.03
N ILE A 60 -8.46 8.94 -3.70
CA ILE A 60 -7.41 8.26 -2.94
C ILE A 60 -7.63 6.74 -2.97
N GLY A 61 -6.56 5.97 -3.08
CA GLY A 61 -6.57 4.52 -2.92
C GLY A 61 -5.61 3.81 -3.85
N VAL A 62 -5.87 2.51 -4.02
CA VAL A 62 -5.13 1.64 -4.93
C VAL A 62 -6.10 1.02 -5.93
N HIS A 63 -5.78 1.13 -7.21
CA HIS A 63 -6.55 0.55 -8.30
C HIS A 63 -5.72 -0.50 -9.03
N CYS A 64 -6.29 -1.71 -9.17
CA CYS A 64 -5.80 -2.71 -10.12
C CYS A 64 -6.75 -2.79 -11.30
N ALA A 65 -6.24 -2.60 -12.52
CA ALA A 65 -7.06 -2.55 -13.74
C ALA A 65 -7.89 -3.82 -14.02
N ASP A 66 -7.53 -4.97 -13.44
CA ASP A 66 -8.29 -6.22 -13.59
C ASP A 66 -9.18 -6.57 -12.36
N GLY A 67 -9.22 -5.72 -11.33
CA GLY A 67 -10.12 -5.78 -10.17
C GLY A 67 -9.92 -6.97 -9.21
N LYS A 68 -9.90 -8.20 -9.71
CA LYS A 68 -9.77 -9.44 -8.91
C LYS A 68 -8.37 -9.65 -8.35
N VAL A 69 -7.34 -9.18 -9.05
CA VAL A 69 -5.95 -9.42 -8.68
C VAL A 69 -5.51 -8.56 -7.48
N CYS A 70 -6.18 -7.43 -7.23
CA CYS A 70 -5.92 -6.58 -6.06
C CYS A 70 -6.18 -7.30 -4.72
N TYR A 71 -7.02 -8.33 -4.72
CA TYR A 71 -7.34 -9.11 -3.53
C TYR A 71 -6.48 -10.37 -3.39
N ALA A 72 -5.70 -10.72 -4.41
CA ALA A 72 -4.84 -11.90 -4.39
C ALA A 72 -3.41 -11.53 -3.96
N ASN A 73 -2.72 -12.47 -3.29
CA ASN A 73 -1.26 -12.39 -3.03
C ASN A 73 -0.47 -12.70 -4.31
N ASP A 74 -0.79 -12.01 -5.41
CA ASP A 74 -0.30 -12.37 -6.73
C ASP A 74 0.10 -11.16 -7.58
N ALA A 75 1.19 -10.52 -7.14
CA ALA A 75 1.78 -9.36 -7.80
C ALA A 75 2.09 -9.59 -9.29
N GLU A 76 2.48 -10.81 -9.68
CA GLU A 76 2.82 -11.12 -11.08
C GLU A 76 1.64 -10.98 -12.04
N ASN A 77 0.41 -11.17 -11.56
CA ASN A 77 -0.79 -11.06 -12.37
C ASN A 77 -1.38 -9.64 -12.40
N VAL A 78 -0.81 -8.70 -11.66
CA VAL A 78 -1.22 -7.29 -11.70
C VAL A 78 -0.76 -6.69 -13.03
N LYS A 79 -1.67 -6.33 -13.92
CA LYS A 79 -1.29 -5.65 -15.17
C LYS A 79 -0.90 -4.19 -14.95
N ILE A 80 -1.69 -3.50 -14.13
CA ILE A 80 -1.51 -2.10 -13.77
C ILE A 80 -1.83 -1.97 -12.28
N LEU A 81 -0.92 -1.35 -11.53
CA LEU A 81 -1.16 -0.87 -10.17
C LEU A 81 -1.12 0.65 -10.20
N GLU A 82 -2.26 1.29 -10.03
CA GLU A 82 -2.34 2.75 -9.89
C GLU A 82 -2.57 3.08 -8.43
N MET A 83 -1.78 4.01 -7.91
CA MET A 83 -1.83 4.39 -6.52
C MET A 83 -1.96 5.90 -6.45
N ASN A 84 -2.94 6.36 -5.68
CA ASN A 84 -3.14 7.76 -5.43
C ASN A 84 -3.27 8.00 -3.93
N PHE A 85 -2.29 8.70 -3.37
CA PHE A 85 -2.17 8.89 -1.94
C PHE A 85 -2.44 10.34 -1.51
N HIS A 86 -3.30 11.08 -2.21
CA HIS A 86 -3.65 12.47 -1.86
C HIS A 86 -4.05 12.63 -0.38
N ALA A 87 -3.11 12.96 0.50
CA ALA A 87 -3.44 13.51 1.80
C ALA A 87 -3.76 15.00 1.61
N LYS A 88 -4.94 15.45 2.05
CA LYS A 88 -5.30 16.88 2.09
C LYS A 88 -4.50 17.68 3.13
N GLU A 89 -3.71 17.01 3.96
CA GLU A 89 -3.01 17.59 5.10
C GLU A 89 -1.51 17.78 4.79
N PRO A 90 -0.97 19.01 4.86
CA PRO A 90 0.43 19.30 4.51
C PRO A 90 1.48 18.71 5.48
N ASN A 91 1.05 18.05 6.56
CA ASN A 91 1.94 17.62 7.66
C ASN A 91 1.88 16.11 7.96
N VAL A 92 1.25 15.30 7.11
CA VAL A 92 1.19 13.83 7.32
C VAL A 92 2.23 13.15 6.42
N PHE A 93 3.43 13.03 6.99
CA PHE A 93 4.54 12.11 6.68
C PHE A 93 4.79 11.71 5.21
N HIS A 94 5.92 12.22 4.73
CA HIS A 94 6.88 11.68 3.76
C HIS A 94 6.41 11.38 2.32
N TRP A 95 5.14 11.06 2.04
CA TRP A 95 4.62 10.93 0.68
C TRP A 95 4.04 12.27 0.20
N SER A 96 4.88 13.13 -0.35
CA SER A 96 4.41 14.31 -1.08
C SER A 96 3.57 13.86 -2.29
N MET A 97 2.25 14.10 -2.21
CA MET A 97 1.28 14.16 -3.33
C MET A 97 1.73 13.51 -4.64
N SER A 98 1.63 12.18 -4.75
CA SER A 98 2.05 11.49 -5.96
C SER A 98 1.06 10.41 -6.35
N THR A 99 0.32 10.65 -7.43
CA THR A 99 -0.30 9.56 -8.19
C THR A 99 0.82 8.89 -8.97
N VAL A 100 0.99 7.58 -8.77
CA VAL A 100 1.93 6.78 -9.54
C VAL A 100 1.26 5.53 -10.11
N SER A 101 1.68 5.15 -11.31
CA SER A 101 1.19 3.94 -11.99
C SER A 101 2.35 3.02 -12.33
N ILE A 102 2.21 1.74 -11.99
CA ILE A 102 3.17 0.67 -12.31
C ILE A 102 2.53 -0.23 -13.36
N TYR A 103 3.23 -0.43 -14.48
CA TYR A 103 2.70 -1.17 -15.63
C TYR A 103 3.54 -2.41 -15.94
N LYS A 104 2.92 -3.59 -15.97
CA LYS A 104 3.59 -4.86 -16.33
C LYS A 104 4.13 -4.84 -17.77
N ASP A 105 3.33 -4.36 -18.72
CA ASP A 105 3.68 -4.28 -20.14
C ASP A 105 4.78 -3.24 -20.45
N ARG A 106 5.10 -2.36 -19.50
CA ARG A 106 6.20 -1.39 -19.59
C ARG A 106 7.42 -1.79 -18.75
N GLY A 107 7.52 -3.08 -18.41
CA GLY A 107 8.63 -3.61 -17.62
C GLY A 107 8.61 -3.11 -16.17
N TRP A 108 7.42 -2.95 -15.59
CA TRP A 108 7.21 -2.53 -14.20
C TRP A 108 7.78 -1.15 -13.85
N LYS A 109 7.92 -0.28 -14.84
CA LYS A 109 8.29 1.13 -14.62
C LYS A 109 7.19 1.85 -13.85
N MET A 110 7.61 2.70 -12.92
CA MET A 110 6.75 3.59 -12.17
C MET A 110 6.66 4.93 -12.89
N TYR A 111 5.44 5.36 -13.17
CA TYR A 111 5.15 6.62 -13.86
C TYR A 111 4.44 7.58 -12.91
N SER A 112 4.92 8.82 -12.83
CA SER A 112 4.21 9.94 -12.21
C SER A 112 2.96 10.33 -13.00
N LEU A 113 2.08 11.14 -12.39
CA LEU A 113 0.92 11.74 -13.05
C LEU A 113 1.25 12.48 -14.35
N GLN A 114 2.45 13.08 -14.44
CA GLN A 114 2.93 13.81 -15.61
C GLN A 114 3.48 12.88 -16.71
N GLY A 115 3.45 11.55 -16.52
CA GLY A 115 3.96 10.57 -17.47
C GLY A 115 5.48 10.38 -17.44
N ASN A 116 6.19 11.05 -16.52
CA ASN A 116 7.62 10.83 -16.32
C ASN A 116 7.88 9.55 -15.54
N ILE A 117 8.95 8.85 -15.90
CA ILE A 117 9.44 7.69 -15.14
C ILE A 117 10.03 8.20 -13.83
N SER A 118 9.47 7.76 -12.70
CA SER A 118 9.90 8.14 -11.35
C SER A 118 10.66 7.04 -10.61
N GLY A 119 10.65 5.83 -11.18
CA GLY A 119 11.31 4.66 -10.62
C GLY A 119 10.98 3.40 -11.40
N SER A 120 11.34 2.27 -10.83
CA SER A 120 11.01 0.94 -11.35
C SER A 120 10.69 0.01 -10.20
N CYS A 121 9.67 -0.80 -10.36
CA CYS A 121 9.32 -1.85 -9.44
C CYS A 121 9.55 -3.22 -10.08
N TYR A 122 9.42 -4.26 -9.28
CA TYR A 122 9.26 -5.62 -9.76
C TYR A 122 8.43 -6.41 -8.75
N PRO A 123 7.64 -7.41 -9.20
CA PRO A 123 6.97 -8.34 -8.30
C PRO A 123 7.98 -9.02 -7.39
N ASP A 124 7.75 -8.93 -6.08
CA ASP A 124 8.58 -9.57 -5.06
C ASP A 124 7.68 -10.08 -3.94
N LYS A 125 7.41 -11.39 -3.94
CA LYS A 125 6.64 -12.07 -2.88
C LYS A 125 7.53 -12.37 -1.66
N GLY A 126 8.39 -11.41 -1.30
CA GLY A 126 9.39 -11.52 -0.23
C GLY A 126 8.74 -11.65 1.15
N ASP A 127 9.22 -10.86 2.10
CA ASP A 127 8.85 -11.06 3.49
C ASP A 127 7.36 -10.79 3.76
N THR A 128 6.84 -11.57 4.71
CA THR A 128 5.53 -11.36 5.32
C THR A 128 5.71 -10.90 6.76
N PHE A 129 4.73 -10.18 7.29
CA PHE A 129 4.74 -9.80 8.70
C PHE A 129 3.37 -10.04 9.33
N THR A 130 3.38 -10.25 10.64
CA THR A 130 2.20 -10.24 11.50
C THR A 130 2.51 -9.37 12.71
N CYS A 131 1.74 -8.29 12.87
CA CYS A 131 1.87 -7.37 13.98
C CYS A 131 0.54 -7.24 14.70
N ALA A 132 0.54 -7.33 16.02
CA ALA A 132 -0.65 -7.17 16.82
C ALA A 132 -0.39 -6.19 17.97
N ASN A 133 -1.35 -5.31 18.21
CA ASN A 133 -1.44 -4.55 19.44
C ASN A 133 -2.67 -5.04 20.20
N VAL A 134 -2.44 -5.67 21.36
CA VAL A 134 -3.49 -6.18 22.22
C VAL A 134 -3.50 -5.31 23.48
N GLY A 135 -4.49 -4.43 23.56
CA GLY A 135 -4.67 -3.50 24.68
C GLY A 135 -6.06 -3.65 25.28
N GLY A 136 -6.17 -4.38 26.38
CA GLY A 136 -7.46 -4.60 27.05
C GLY A 136 -8.48 -5.30 26.15
N VAL A 137 -9.59 -4.63 25.82
CA VAL A 137 -10.68 -5.15 24.98
C VAL A 137 -10.45 -4.92 23.48
N ALA A 138 -9.45 -4.11 23.12
CA ALA A 138 -9.11 -3.76 21.75
C ALA A 138 -8.05 -4.70 21.17
N ILE A 139 -8.36 -5.31 20.03
CA ILE A 139 -7.44 -6.10 19.23
C ILE A 139 -7.31 -5.42 17.88
N ARG A 140 -6.08 -4.99 17.57
CA ARG A 140 -5.68 -4.60 16.23
C ARG A 140 -4.59 -5.53 15.77
N LYS A 141 -4.90 -6.37 14.78
CA LYS A 141 -3.95 -7.29 14.14
C LYS A 141 -3.78 -6.88 12.68
N VAL A 142 -2.54 -6.83 12.22
CA VAL A 142 -2.17 -6.47 10.86
C VAL A 142 -1.25 -7.54 10.31
N ASP A 143 -1.69 -8.21 9.24
CA ASP A 143 -0.90 -9.16 8.47
C ASP A 143 -0.52 -8.54 7.13
N GLY A 144 0.74 -8.65 6.70
CA GLY A 144 1.24 -8.05 5.48
C GLY A 144 1.96 -9.05 4.59
N VAL A 145 1.77 -8.94 3.28
CA VAL A 145 2.50 -9.70 2.25
C VAL A 145 3.09 -8.72 1.25
N ARG A 146 4.41 -8.78 1.03
CA ARG A 146 5.06 -7.94 0.01
C ARG A 146 4.53 -8.33 -1.37
N MET A 147 4.20 -7.32 -2.15
CA MET A 147 3.74 -7.45 -3.52
C MET A 147 4.81 -6.95 -4.48
N PHE A 148 5.38 -5.78 -4.20
CA PHE A 148 6.39 -5.17 -5.06
C PHE A 148 7.55 -4.63 -4.25
N ARG A 149 8.74 -4.71 -4.85
CA ARG A 149 9.91 -3.94 -4.43
C ARG A 149 10.21 -2.90 -5.51
N CYS A 150 10.42 -1.67 -5.10
CA CYS A 150 10.56 -0.51 -5.97
C CYS A 150 11.84 0.26 -5.67
N LYS A 151 12.57 0.62 -6.73
CA LYS A 151 13.64 1.62 -6.69
C LYS A 151 13.07 2.92 -7.18
N THR A 152 12.91 3.87 -6.27
CA THR A 152 12.28 5.15 -6.58
C THR A 152 13.01 6.30 -5.92
N SER A 153 12.91 7.47 -6.54
CA SER A 153 13.37 8.73 -5.94
C SER A 153 12.35 9.34 -4.98
N PHE A 154 11.14 8.78 -4.92
CA PHE A 154 10.13 9.14 -3.93
C PHE A 154 10.45 8.49 -2.59
N THR A 155 10.47 9.31 -1.55
CA THR A 155 10.57 8.87 -0.16
C THR A 155 9.20 8.85 0.51
N ALA A 156 9.10 8.16 1.64
CA ALA A 156 7.94 7.55 2.26
C ALA A 156 8.04 7.62 3.78
#